data_AF-A0A6M3LHP8-F1
#
_entry.id   AF-A0A6M3LHP8-F1
#
_cell.length_a   1.000
_cell.length_b   1.000
_cell.length_c   1.000
_cell.angle_alpha   90.00
_cell.angle_beta   90.00
_cell.angle_gamma   90.00
#
_symmetry.space_group_name_H-M   'P 1'
#
loop_
_entity.id
_entity.type
_entity.pdbx_description
1 polymer ?
#
loop_
_entity_poly.entity_id
_entity_poly.type
_entity_poly.pdbx_seq_one_letter_code
_entity_poly.pdbx_strand_id
1 'polypeptide(L)' 'MPFKSKAQLRKFGAMVESGEISKATFNKWARHTKDIKGLPEKKSKLEKRKILRKVKNKK' A
#
# COMPACT_ATOMS: atom_id res chain seq x y z
N MET A 1 8.30 0.49 -4.69
CA MET A 1 6.91 -0.02 -4.62
C MET A 1 6.02 1.04 -4.01
N PRO A 2 4.87 1.39 -4.61
CA PRO A 2 3.91 2.29 -3.99
C PRO A 2 3.11 1.62 -2.85
N PHE A 3 2.70 2.39 -1.84
CA PHE A 3 1.85 1.91 -0.75
C PHE A 3 0.41 1.67 -1.24
N LYS A 4 -0.23 0.62 -0.73
CA LYS A 4 -1.62 0.24 -1.09
C LYS A 4 -2.64 0.44 0.03
N SER A 5 -2.17 0.71 1.25
CA SER A 5 -3.04 1.07 2.39
C SER A 5 -2.27 1.86 3.45
N LYS A 6 -2.99 2.60 4.30
CA LYS A 6 -2.39 3.34 5.43
C LYS A 6 -1.77 2.39 6.46
N ALA A 7 -2.36 1.22 6.69
CA ALA A 7 -1.77 0.18 7.55
C ALA A 7 -0.40 -0.28 7.05
N GLN A 8 -0.23 -0.42 5.74
CA GLN A 8 1.06 -0.75 5.14
C GLN A 8 2.08 0.36 5.40
N LEU A 9 1.68 1.63 5.22
CA LEU A 9 2.55 2.78 5.49
C LEU A 9 2.99 2.83 6.96
N ARG A 10 2.08 2.61 7.92
CA ARG A 10 2.41 2.53 9.34
C ARG A 10 3.39 1.41 9.67
N LYS A 11 3.17 0.20 9.12
CA LYS A 11 4.06 -0.94 9.32
C LYS A 11 5.48 -0.65 8.82
N PHE A 12 5.61 -0.10 7.62
CA PHE A 12 6.92 0.24 7.08
C PHE A 12 7.54 1.44 7.80
N GLY A 13 6.75 2.39 8.30
CA GLY A 13 7.25 3.47 9.16
C GLY A 13 7.90 2.92 10.43
N ALA A 14 7.25 1.97 11.10
CA ALA A 14 7.83 1.28 12.26
C ALA A 14 9.11 0.51 11.89
N MET A 15 9.16 -0.13 10.71
CA MET A 15 10.38 -0.81 10.21
C MET A 15 11.53 0.16 9.89
N VAL A 16 11.24 1.41 9.53
CA VAL A 16 12.27 2.44 9.37
C VAL A 16 12.84 2.83 10.73
N GLU A 17 11.98 2.93 11.74
CA GLU A 17 12.36 3.28 13.10
C GLU A 17 13.16 2.17 13.78
N SER A 18 12.82 0.90 13.51
CA SER A 18 13.58 -0.27 13.97
C SER A 18 14.89 -0.49 13.20
N GLY A 19 15.12 0.23 12.09
CA GLY A 19 16.33 0.10 11.26
C GLY A 19 16.32 -1.09 10.28
N GLU A 20 15.20 -1.82 10.17
CA GLU A 20 15.05 -2.93 9.22
C GLU A 20 15.00 -2.44 7.76
N ILE A 21 14.54 -1.21 7.52
CA ILE A 21 14.56 -0.58 6.20
C ILE A 21 15.14 0.84 6.22
N SER A 22 15.82 1.23 5.15
CA SER A 22 16.37 2.58 5.05
C SER A 22 15.29 3.64 4.83
N LYS A 23 15.45 4.82 5.45
CA LYS A 23 14.62 6.01 5.18
C LYS A 23 14.54 6.35 3.70
N ALA A 24 15.63 6.17 2.95
CA ALA A 24 15.66 6.40 1.50
C ALA A 24 14.70 5.47 0.74
N THR A 25 14.65 4.20 1.13
CA THR A 25 13.73 3.21 0.55
C THR A 25 12.28 3.58 0.82
N PHE A 26 11.96 3.92 2.06
CA PHE A 26 10.63 4.37 2.45
C PHE A 26 10.20 5.63 1.68
N ASN A 27 11.08 6.63 1.56
CA ASN A 27 10.82 7.87 0.82
C ASN A 27 10.61 7.62 -0.67
N LYS A 28 11.38 6.71 -1.28
CA LYS A 28 11.19 6.31 -2.68
C LYS A 28 9.80 5.71 -2.88
N TRP A 29 9.33 4.90 -1.94
CA TRP A 29 7.99 4.30 -1.99
C TRP A 29 6.89 5.33 -1.78
N ALA A 30 7.07 6.26 -0.85
CA ALA A 30 6.15 7.38 -0.63
C ALA A 30 6.03 8.25 -1.89
N ARG A 31 7.15 8.64 -2.53
CA ARG A 31 7.12 9.46 -3.78
C ARG A 31 6.40 8.77 -4.94
N HIS A 32 6.53 7.44 -5.07
CA HIS A 32 5.81 6.68 -6.09
C HIS A 32 4.32 6.45 -5.77
N THR A 33 3.88 6.76 -4.54
CA THR A 33 2.49 6.61 -4.14
C THR A 33 1.73 7.88 -4.53
N LYS A 34 1.00 7.81 -5.65
CA LYS A 34 0.28 8.96 -6.25
C LYS A 34 -0.64 9.69 -5.26
N ASP A 35 -1.32 8.94 -4.39
CA ASP A 35 -2.26 9.51 -3.44
C ASP A 35 -2.09 8.85 -2.07
N ILE A 36 -1.38 9.52 -1.16
CA ILE A 36 -1.10 8.98 0.19
C ILE A 36 -2.28 9.23 1.14
N LYS A 37 -2.96 10.37 1.01
CA LYS A 37 -4.02 10.80 1.94
C LYS A 37 -5.32 10.02 1.72
N GLY A 38 -5.66 9.71 0.48
CA GLY A 38 -6.82 8.92 0.03
C GLY A 38 -6.59 7.41 0.05
N LEU A 39 -5.44 6.92 0.55
CA LEU A 39 -5.26 5.50 0.79
C LEU A 39 -6.32 4.99 1.78
N PRO A 40 -6.95 3.84 1.50
CA PRO A 40 -7.83 3.20 2.47
C PRO A 40 -7.03 2.75 3.69
N GLU A 41 -7.68 2.70 4.86
CA GLU A 41 -7.03 2.27 6.10
C GLU A 41 -6.47 0.85 6.00
N LYS A 42 -7.29 -0.07 5.49
CA LYS A 42 -6.92 -1.45 5.16
C LYS A 42 -7.41 -1.73 3.75
N LYS A 43 -6.69 -2.59 3.02
CA LYS A 43 -7.16 -3.08 1.72
C LYS A 43 -8.41 -3.92 1.96
N SER A 44 -9.60 -3.37 1.69
CA SER A 44 -10.85 -4.05 2.01
C SER A 44 -10.99 -5.36 1.21
N LYS A 45 -11.57 -6.38 1.84
CA LYS A 45 -11.85 -7.68 1.19
C LYS A 45 -12.87 -7.51 0.05
N LEU A 46 -13.70 -6.46 0.12
CA LEU A 46 -14.68 -6.11 -0.91
C LEU A 46 -14.00 -5.70 -2.23
N GLU A 47 -12.94 -4.89 -2.17
CA GLU A 47 -12.18 -4.50 -3.36
C GLU A 47 -11.47 -5.70 -3.99
N LYS A 48 -10.92 -6.61 -3.17
CA LYS A 48 -10.41 -7.91 -3.68
C LYS A 48 -11.50 -8.67 -4.43
N ARG A 49 -12.72 -8.79 -3.85
CA ARG A 49 -13.84 -9.50 -4.50
C ARG A 49 -14.28 -8.80 -5.80
N LYS A 50 -14.34 -7.47 -5.85
CA LYS A 50 -14.68 -6.71 -7.07
C LYS A 50 -13.62 -6.88 -8.16
N ILE A 51 -12.34 -6.80 -7.81
CA ILE A 51 -11.24 -7.03 -8.76
C ILE A 51 -11.27 -8.48 -9.27
N LEU A 52 -11.43 -9.48 -8.39
CA LEU A 52 -11.54 -10.89 -8.78
C LEU A 52 -12.73 -11.13 -9.73
N ARG A 53 -13.90 -10.53 -9.45
CA ARG A 53 -15.06 -10.62 -10.35
C ARG A 53 -14.78 -9.99 -11.71
N LYS A 54 -14.10 -8.84 -11.74
CA LYS A 54 -13.77 -8.13 -12.99
C LYS A 54 -12.73 -8.87 -13.85
N VAL A 55 -11.80 -9.58 -13.23
CA VAL A 55 -10.84 -10.46 -13.92
C VAL A 55 -11.53 -11.71 -14.48
N LYS A 56 -12.50 -12.28 -13.75
CA LYS A 56 -13.23 -13.48 -14.18
C LYS A 56 -14.20 -13.23 -15.34
N ASN A 57 -14.76 -12.02 -15.45
CA ASN A 57 -15.67 -11.63 -16.54
C ASN A 57 -14.97 -11.16 -17.83
N LYS A 58 -13.64 -11.13 -17.86
CA LYS A 58 -12.84 -10.67 -19.02
C LYS A 58 -12.20 -11.81 -19.79
N LYS A 59 -12.64 -13.05 -19.53
CA LYS A 59 -12.21 -14.29 -20.16
C LYS A 59 -13.46 -14.96 -20.72
#